data_AF-A0A674MTU9-F1
#
_entry.id   AF-A0A674MTU9-F1
#
_cell.length_a   1.000
_cell.length_b   1.000
_cell.length_c   1.000
_cell.angle_alpha   90.00
_cell.angle_beta   90.00
_cell.angle_gamma   90.00
#
_symmetry.space_group_name_H-M   'P 1'
#
loop_
_entity.id
_entity.type
_entity.pdbx_description
1 polymer ?
#
loop_
_entity_poly.entity_id
_entity_poly.type
_entity_poly.pdbx_seq_one_letter_code
_entity_poly.pdbx_strand_id
1 'polypeptide(L)'
;MLLRSFANDDRHVMAKHASIYPVPEELEAVQTLVSTVEGALKKVSDWMDGLNQPSGKTTNENIYCSFPFSPLVPLLCGVTRVGLVAKGLLIKGDMDLELVLMCKEKPTKLLLYTISTNLPLQIQTMTEDKYEVCSCVPEAAIRVCRTKDPQLTLKITLSSLTMREEHGSRQEGIDPTTTTLPPDALDGQKCRAALASLRHTKWFQARVTDLKSCIIVMRIFRDMCNRRPEWQPVKGWPLELICEKAIATCNRPLGPGEALRRVLECIASGILLPGGPGVHDPCERDPTDVLSDLSPQQADTITDSAQHALRLLAFGQLYKVLNMDPLPASKPSPRLLEGGCQKRFREDVGSDDRDFIKRMKVLDWRMMDPNHPMNALMRLNQIHPGLQYRLLSQSGPVHAPVFTMSVDIQGTTYQATGNSKRTAKLQVALKALQALGFVLSGDGDVDSLSSDEKSDGEGKMDRMSSSSSSIASSTDTQESRAPGPILTAGGKNPVMELNEKRRGLKYELISESGSSYDKRFIIEVEVDKQVFRGMGPNKKVAKASAALAALNSLFSGSKTATIKKKRPNPTVSPEHWD
;
A
#
# COMPACT_ATOMS: atom_id res chain seq x y z
N MET A 1 -28.19 5.60 -17.22
CA MET A 1 -27.41 5.73 -15.97
C MET A 1 -26.46 6.90 -16.14
N LEU A 2 -26.73 8.03 -15.49
CA LEU A 2 -25.80 9.17 -15.46
C LEU A 2 -24.50 8.72 -14.78
N LEU A 3 -23.36 8.96 -15.44
CA LEU A 3 -22.02 8.76 -14.87
C LEU A 3 -21.90 9.67 -13.65
N ARG A 4 -22.14 9.10 -12.46
CA ARG A 4 -22.06 9.86 -11.21
C ARG A 4 -20.62 9.94 -10.77
N SER A 5 -20.17 11.15 -10.44
CA SER A 5 -18.84 11.35 -9.86
C SER A 5 -18.85 10.88 -8.41
N PHE A 6 -18.13 9.78 -8.14
CA PHE A 6 -17.86 9.29 -6.79
C PHE A 6 -17.04 10.26 -5.94
N ALA A 7 -16.44 11.29 -6.56
CA ALA A 7 -15.65 12.29 -5.86
C ALA A 7 -16.46 13.03 -4.78
N ASN A 8 -17.78 13.21 -4.96
CA ASN A 8 -18.61 13.82 -3.92
C ASN A 8 -18.83 12.86 -2.73
N ASP A 9 -19.00 11.57 -2.99
CA ASP A 9 -19.16 10.55 -1.94
C ASP A 9 -17.85 10.45 -1.14
N ASP A 10 -16.69 10.44 -1.82
CA ASP A 10 -15.37 10.43 -1.19
C ASP A 10 -15.15 11.63 -0.25
N ARG A 11 -15.54 12.84 -0.67
CA ARG A 11 -15.44 14.04 0.18
C ARG A 11 -16.24 13.91 1.48
N HIS A 12 -17.46 13.38 1.41
CA HIS A 12 -18.29 13.19 2.61
C HIS A 12 -17.70 12.13 3.54
N VAL A 13 -17.21 11.01 3.00
CA VAL A 13 -16.57 9.97 3.80
C VAL A 13 -15.32 10.49 4.49
N MET A 14 -14.47 11.23 3.77
CA MET A 14 -13.25 11.79 4.35
C MET A 14 -13.54 12.89 5.38
N ALA A 15 -14.54 13.74 5.15
CA ALA A 15 -14.95 14.75 6.13
C ALA A 15 -15.53 14.10 7.40
N LYS A 16 -16.37 13.06 7.24
CA LYS A 16 -16.87 12.30 8.39
C LYS A 16 -15.73 11.60 9.12
N HIS A 17 -14.81 10.97 8.41
CA HIS A 17 -13.63 10.30 8.98
C HIS A 17 -12.78 11.27 9.80
N ALA A 18 -12.49 12.46 9.27
CA ALA A 18 -11.77 13.51 9.99
C ALA A 18 -12.51 13.96 11.27
N SER A 19 -13.85 14.05 11.23
CA SER A 19 -14.64 14.45 12.41
C SER A 19 -14.67 13.41 13.53
N ILE A 20 -14.49 12.13 13.21
CA ILE A 20 -14.51 11.02 14.19
C ILE A 20 -13.10 10.53 14.54
N TYR A 21 -12.06 11.03 13.88
CA TYR A 21 -10.70 10.64 14.17
C TYR A 21 -10.27 11.24 15.52
N PRO A 22 -9.58 10.48 16.39
CA PRO A 22 -9.11 11.01 17.67
C PRO A 22 -8.20 12.22 17.46
N VAL A 23 -8.26 13.18 18.38
CA VAL A 23 -7.40 14.36 18.30
C VAL A 23 -5.94 13.97 18.60
N PRO A 24 -4.93 14.73 18.14
CA PRO A 24 -3.52 14.39 18.36
C PRO A 24 -3.16 14.17 19.84
N GLU A 25 -3.74 14.97 20.74
CA GLU A 25 -3.56 14.86 22.19
C GLU A 25 -4.09 13.52 22.76
N GLU A 26 -5.23 13.04 22.26
CA GLU A 26 -5.78 11.73 22.64
C GLU A 26 -4.86 10.59 22.15
N LEU A 27 -4.34 10.69 20.92
CA LEU A 27 -3.44 9.68 20.37
C LEU A 27 -2.10 9.63 21.11
N GLU A 28 -1.57 10.79 21.47
CA GLU A 28 -0.36 10.89 22.28
C GLU A 28 -0.57 10.32 23.69
N ALA A 29 -1.72 10.61 24.31
CA ALA A 29 -2.11 10.02 25.59
C ALA A 29 -2.21 8.49 25.52
N VAL A 30 -2.82 7.95 24.45
CA VAL A 30 -2.91 6.50 24.20
C VAL A 30 -1.53 5.89 24.03
N GLN A 31 -0.67 6.49 23.19
CA GLN A 31 0.67 5.97 22.94
C GLN A 31 1.53 6.00 24.22
N THR A 32 1.48 7.09 24.97
CA THR A 32 2.19 7.24 26.25
C THR A 32 1.73 6.17 27.25
N LEU A 33 0.42 6.03 27.48
CA LEU A 33 -0.11 5.03 28.40
C LEU A 33 0.32 3.60 27.99
N VAL A 34 0.16 3.24 26.71
CA VAL A 34 0.52 1.91 26.21
C VAL A 34 2.03 1.66 26.36
N SER A 35 2.88 2.59 25.94
CA SER A 35 4.34 2.45 26.04
C SER A 35 4.85 2.42 27.48
N THR A 36 4.28 3.22 28.38
CA THR A 36 4.62 3.17 29.82
C THR A 36 4.26 1.82 30.42
N VAL A 37 3.06 1.31 30.14
CA VAL A 37 2.61 0.03 30.70
C VAL A 37 3.37 -1.16 30.09
N GLU A 38 3.68 -1.14 28.79
CA GLU A 38 4.53 -2.14 28.15
C GLU A 38 5.93 -2.17 28.78
N GLY A 39 6.54 -1.00 29.00
CA GLY A 39 7.84 -0.89 29.66
C GLY A 39 7.81 -1.34 31.12
N ALA A 40 6.74 -0.99 31.85
CA ALA A 40 6.56 -1.42 33.23
C ALA A 40 6.35 -2.94 33.33
N LEU A 41 5.54 -3.54 32.45
CA LEU A 41 5.36 -4.99 32.37
C LEU A 41 6.66 -5.71 32.03
N LYS A 42 7.50 -5.12 31.17
CA LYS A 42 8.85 -5.64 30.91
C LYS A 42 9.69 -5.66 32.17
N LYS A 43 9.72 -4.57 32.96
CA LYS A 43 10.43 -4.54 34.25
C LYS A 43 9.86 -5.54 35.26
N VAL A 44 8.54 -5.75 35.28
CA VAL A 44 7.91 -6.80 36.10
C VAL A 44 8.40 -8.19 35.67
N SER A 45 8.47 -8.46 34.37
CA SER A 45 9.03 -9.71 33.85
C SER A 45 10.48 -9.91 34.30
N ASP A 46 11.33 -8.90 34.12
CA ASP A 46 12.75 -8.97 34.48
C ASP A 46 12.93 -9.20 36.01
N TRP A 47 12.07 -8.59 36.84
CA TRP A 47 12.05 -8.81 38.29
C TRP A 47 11.64 -10.24 38.67
N MET A 48 10.59 -10.77 38.03
CA MET A 48 10.12 -12.15 38.26
C MET A 48 11.17 -13.18 37.84
N ASP A 49 11.88 -12.94 36.74
CA ASP A 49 12.95 -13.82 36.27
C ASP A 49 14.18 -13.75 37.20
N GLY A 50 14.44 -12.59 37.82
CA GLY A 50 15.49 -12.41 38.84
C GLY A 50 15.24 -13.20 40.13
N LEU A 51 13.98 -13.39 40.54
CA LEU A 51 13.62 -14.21 41.70
C LEU A 51 13.85 -15.71 41.47
N ASN A 52 13.83 -16.15 40.22
CA ASN A 52 14.05 -17.55 39.83
C ASN A 52 15.53 -17.89 39.62
N GLN A 53 16.45 -16.92 39.77
CA GLN A 53 17.88 -17.21 39.78
C GLN A 53 18.29 -17.71 41.19
N PRO A 54 19.01 -18.83 41.30
CA PRO A 54 19.52 -19.27 42.58
C PRO A 54 20.52 -18.23 43.10
N SER A 55 20.20 -17.62 44.25
CA SER A 55 21.14 -16.79 45.02
C SER A 55 22.36 -17.63 45.39
N GLY A 56 23.41 -17.55 44.57
CA GLY A 56 24.70 -18.19 44.81
C GLY A 56 25.52 -17.41 45.83
N LYS A 57 25.16 -17.50 47.12
CA LYS A 57 26.07 -17.26 48.26
C LYS A 57 25.64 -18.06 49.50
N THR A 58 25.99 -19.34 49.54
CA THR A 58 26.45 -19.98 50.79
C THR A 58 27.32 -21.19 50.49
N THR A 59 28.49 -21.20 51.08
CA THR A 59 29.49 -22.27 51.12
C THR A 59 28.95 -23.60 51.67
N ASN A 60 29.54 -24.68 51.15
CA ASN A 60 29.63 -26.07 51.64
C ASN A 60 28.74 -27.17 51.02
N GLU A 61 29.44 -28.01 50.25
CA GLU A 61 29.46 -29.48 50.17
C GLU A 61 28.21 -30.29 49.77
N ASN A 62 28.34 -30.91 48.58
CA ASN A 62 27.96 -32.27 48.19
C ASN A 62 26.60 -32.84 48.63
N ILE A 63 25.58 -32.69 47.77
CA ILE A 63 24.55 -33.72 47.55
C ILE A 63 24.28 -33.84 46.05
N TYR A 64 24.43 -35.05 45.52
CA TYR A 64 23.98 -35.44 44.18
C TYR A 64 22.47 -35.19 44.03
N CYS A 65 22.08 -34.31 43.12
CA CYS A 65 20.72 -34.29 42.56
C CYS A 65 20.79 -34.07 41.05
N SER A 66 20.72 -35.20 40.35
CA SER A 66 20.58 -35.29 38.90
C SER A 66 19.16 -34.89 38.50
N PHE A 67 18.93 -33.63 38.17
CA PHE A 67 17.80 -33.20 37.35
C PHE A 67 18.32 -32.47 36.12
N PRO A 68 17.85 -32.79 34.90
CA PRO A 68 18.32 -32.13 33.69
C PRO A 68 17.90 -30.66 33.73
N PHE A 69 18.88 -29.77 33.85
CA PHE A 69 18.75 -28.33 33.62
C PHE A 69 18.15 -28.10 32.23
N SER A 70 16.86 -27.72 32.19
CA SER A 70 16.33 -27.01 31.02
C SER A 70 16.72 -25.53 31.14
N PRO A 71 17.08 -24.86 30.03
CA PRO A 71 17.48 -23.46 30.04
C PRO A 71 16.37 -22.59 30.64
N LEU A 72 16.75 -21.61 31.47
CA LEU A 72 15.87 -20.68 32.18
C LEU A 72 14.96 -19.96 31.15
N VAL A 73 13.70 -20.38 31.04
CA VAL A 73 12.73 -19.72 30.14
C VAL A 73 11.94 -18.71 30.97
N PRO A 74 11.79 -17.46 30.51
CA PRO A 74 10.98 -16.44 31.17
C PRO A 74 9.57 -16.92 31.46
N LEU A 75 9.04 -16.61 32.66
CA LEU A 75 7.67 -16.96 33.03
C LEU A 75 6.64 -16.18 32.18
N LEU A 76 6.95 -14.92 31.91
CA LEU A 76 6.20 -14.05 31.00
C LEU A 76 6.89 -14.02 29.64
N CYS A 77 6.16 -14.41 28.59
CA CYS A 77 6.72 -14.54 27.24
C CYS A 77 6.69 -13.22 26.46
N GLY A 78 5.81 -12.29 26.82
CA GLY A 78 5.74 -10.97 26.19
C GLY A 78 4.37 -10.31 26.26
N VAL A 79 4.33 -9.04 25.89
CA VAL A 79 3.11 -8.22 25.80
C VAL A 79 2.79 -7.97 24.34
N THR A 80 1.52 -8.05 23.97
CA THR A 80 1.08 -7.78 22.60
C THR A 80 -0.11 -6.83 22.61
N ARG A 81 -0.04 -5.77 21.81
CA ARG A 81 -1.17 -4.88 21.54
C ARG A 81 -2.25 -5.65 20.80
N VAL A 82 -3.50 -5.56 21.25
CA VAL A 82 -4.65 -6.16 20.55
C VAL A 82 -5.78 -5.14 20.37
N GLY A 83 -6.90 -5.57 19.81
CA GLY A 83 -8.09 -4.74 19.69
C GLY A 83 -7.85 -3.49 18.84
N LEU A 84 -8.43 -2.37 19.25
CA LEU A 84 -8.50 -1.14 18.46
C LEU A 84 -7.14 -0.47 18.26
N VAL A 85 -6.28 -0.52 19.28
CA VAL A 85 -4.94 0.08 19.25
C VAL A 85 -4.09 -0.60 18.17
N ALA A 86 -4.02 -1.94 18.20
CA ALA A 86 -3.18 -2.69 17.28
C ALA A 86 -3.68 -2.68 15.83
N LYS A 87 -4.99 -2.52 15.65
CA LYS A 87 -5.65 -2.44 14.34
C LYS A 87 -5.72 -1.01 13.80
N GLY A 88 -5.30 0.00 14.58
CA GLY A 88 -5.41 1.40 14.21
C GLY A 88 -6.86 1.83 13.96
N LEU A 89 -7.81 1.28 14.72
CA LEU A 89 -9.24 1.53 14.50
C LEU A 89 -9.84 2.59 15.44
N LEU A 90 -9.05 3.17 16.34
CA LEU A 90 -9.52 4.16 17.32
C LEU A 90 -10.33 5.31 16.66
N ILE A 91 -11.43 5.65 17.31
CA ILE A 91 -12.27 6.81 17.01
C ILE A 91 -12.43 7.67 18.26
N LYS A 92 -12.81 8.94 18.10
CA LYS A 92 -12.96 9.90 19.19
C LYS A 92 -13.87 9.35 20.30
N GLY A 93 -13.41 9.45 21.54
CA GLY A 93 -14.11 8.92 22.71
C GLY A 93 -13.86 7.43 23.00
N ASP A 94 -13.05 6.72 22.21
CA ASP A 94 -12.57 5.39 22.59
C ASP A 94 -11.61 5.53 23.79
N MET A 95 -12.11 5.26 25.00
CA MET A 95 -11.32 5.32 26.25
C MET A 95 -10.75 3.97 26.67
N ASP A 96 -11.27 2.88 26.11
CA ASP A 96 -10.90 1.51 26.46
C ASP A 96 -9.86 0.96 25.49
N LEU A 97 -8.73 0.54 26.04
CA LEU A 97 -7.57 0.01 25.33
C LEU A 97 -7.29 -1.42 25.81
N GLU A 98 -6.68 -2.24 24.95
CA GLU A 98 -6.49 -3.67 25.23
C GLU A 98 -5.08 -4.15 24.93
N LEU A 99 -4.51 -4.90 25.87
CA LEU A 99 -3.26 -5.66 25.73
C LEU A 99 -3.49 -7.11 26.13
N VAL A 100 -2.70 -8.01 25.53
CA VAL A 100 -2.60 -9.41 25.97
C VAL A 100 -1.20 -9.64 26.52
N LEU A 101 -1.13 -10.13 27.76
CA LEU A 101 0.10 -10.59 28.39
C LEU A 101 0.19 -12.11 28.24
N MET A 102 1.22 -12.56 27.53
CA MET A 102 1.46 -13.98 27.26
C MET A 102 2.28 -14.60 28.38
N CYS A 103 1.75 -15.67 28.98
CA CYS A 103 2.38 -16.48 30.01
C CYS A 103 2.81 -17.84 29.44
N LYS A 104 3.93 -18.36 29.93
CA LYS A 104 4.42 -19.70 29.56
C LYS A 104 3.43 -20.78 30.00
N GLU A 105 3.02 -20.72 31.26
CA GLU A 105 2.05 -21.63 31.88
C GLU A 105 0.67 -20.98 31.98
N LYS A 106 -0.36 -21.79 32.30
CA LYS A 106 -1.72 -21.30 32.50
C LYS A 106 -1.73 -20.22 33.60
N PRO A 107 -2.26 -19.02 33.33
CA PRO A 107 -2.21 -17.95 34.31
C PRO A 107 -3.08 -18.28 35.53
N THR A 108 -2.54 -17.99 36.71
CA THR A 108 -3.18 -18.23 38.01
C THR A 108 -3.61 -16.92 38.67
N LYS A 109 -4.49 -16.96 39.68
CA LYS A 109 -4.87 -15.77 40.44
C LYS A 109 -3.67 -15.21 41.20
N LEU A 110 -2.82 -16.07 41.75
CA LEU A 110 -1.56 -15.65 42.38
C LEU A 110 -0.68 -14.84 41.42
N LEU A 111 -0.51 -15.29 40.17
CA LEU A 111 0.26 -14.57 39.16
C LEU A 111 -0.35 -13.20 38.87
N LEU A 112 -1.68 -13.14 38.72
CA LEU A 112 -2.41 -11.89 38.47
C LEU A 112 -2.23 -10.89 39.62
N TYR A 113 -2.36 -11.32 40.87
CA TYR A 113 -2.13 -10.46 42.04
C TYR A 113 -0.68 -10.01 42.19
N THR A 114 0.27 -10.89 41.89
CA THR A 114 1.70 -10.58 41.91
C THR A 114 2.03 -9.47 40.90
N ILE A 115 1.51 -9.58 39.68
CA ILE A 115 1.71 -8.56 38.65
C ILE A 115 0.97 -7.27 39.04
N SER A 116 -0.27 -7.34 39.52
CA SER A 116 -1.04 -6.14 39.87
C SER A 116 -0.42 -5.34 41.02
N THR A 117 0.29 -6.00 41.93
CA THR A 117 0.96 -5.34 43.07
C THR A 117 2.28 -4.70 42.65
N ASN A 118 3.03 -5.35 41.75
CA ASN A 118 4.31 -4.84 41.28
C ASN A 118 4.19 -3.79 40.17
N LEU A 119 3.15 -3.86 39.34
CA LEU A 119 2.99 -2.97 38.20
C LEU A 119 2.96 -1.47 38.58
N PRO A 120 2.22 -1.02 39.62
CA PRO A 120 2.28 0.37 40.08
C PRO A 120 3.68 0.83 40.48
N LEU A 121 4.44 -0.04 41.17
CA LEU A 121 5.81 0.27 41.61
C LEU A 121 6.72 0.50 40.40
N GLN A 122 6.59 -0.34 39.36
CA GLN A 122 7.38 -0.17 38.14
C GLN A 122 6.95 1.05 37.33
N ILE A 123 5.65 1.37 37.27
CA ILE A 123 5.16 2.57 36.58
C ILE A 123 5.72 3.85 37.24
N GLN A 124 5.72 3.93 38.57
CA GLN A 124 6.27 5.07 39.32
C GLN A 124 7.76 5.32 39.05
N THR A 125 8.53 4.29 38.67
CA THR A 125 9.95 4.46 38.28
C THR A 125 10.13 5.04 36.88
N MET A 126 9.08 5.05 36.06
CA MET A 126 9.14 5.47 34.65
C MET A 126 8.46 6.80 34.39
N THR A 127 7.50 7.18 35.23
CA THR A 127 6.72 8.40 35.05
C THR A 127 6.19 8.93 36.37
N GLU A 128 6.06 10.25 36.46
CA GLU A 128 5.43 10.95 37.57
C GLU A 128 3.90 10.95 37.48
N ASP A 129 3.34 10.49 36.35
CA ASP A 129 1.89 10.38 36.17
C ASP A 129 1.30 9.33 37.12
N LYS A 130 0.16 9.67 37.72
CA LYS A 130 -0.58 8.77 38.61
C LYS A 130 -1.45 7.82 37.78
N TYR A 131 -1.31 6.52 38.07
CA TYR A 131 -2.13 5.46 37.49
C TYR A 131 -2.74 4.62 38.60
N GLU A 132 -4.02 4.28 38.43
CA GLU A 132 -4.72 3.35 39.30
C GLU A 132 -4.70 1.96 38.66
N VAL A 133 -4.21 0.97 39.40
CA VAL A 133 -4.12 -0.41 38.91
C VAL A 133 -5.04 -1.29 39.73
N CYS A 134 -5.97 -1.97 39.06
CA CYS A 134 -6.94 -2.86 39.66
C CYS A 134 -6.88 -4.25 39.03
N SER A 135 -6.77 -5.29 39.86
CA SER A 135 -6.90 -6.68 39.43
C SER A 135 -8.37 -7.08 39.30
N CYS A 136 -8.70 -7.81 38.22
CA CYS A 136 -10.05 -8.32 37.98
C CYS A 136 -9.97 -9.81 37.60
N VAL A 137 -10.04 -10.67 38.63
CA VAL A 137 -10.05 -12.13 38.50
C VAL A 137 -11.13 -12.66 37.55
N PRO A 138 -12.42 -12.23 37.60
CA PRO A 138 -13.45 -12.78 36.71
C PRO A 138 -13.24 -12.43 35.23
N GLU A 139 -12.44 -11.41 34.93
CA GLU A 139 -12.07 -11.07 33.56
C GLU A 139 -10.69 -11.59 33.15
N ALA A 140 -10.00 -12.33 34.04
CA ALA A 140 -8.60 -12.74 33.86
C ALA A 140 -7.67 -11.56 33.48
N ALA A 141 -7.96 -10.36 34.01
CA ALA A 141 -7.37 -9.13 33.53
C ALA A 141 -6.93 -8.16 34.64
N ILE A 142 -6.00 -7.27 34.30
CA ILE A 142 -5.54 -6.14 35.11
C ILE A 142 -5.98 -4.88 34.38
N ARG A 143 -6.67 -3.95 35.06
CA ARG A 143 -7.05 -2.65 34.52
C ARG A 143 -6.07 -1.60 35.04
N VAL A 144 -5.56 -0.77 34.14
CA VAL A 144 -4.72 0.39 34.43
C VAL A 144 -5.47 1.63 33.97
N CYS A 145 -5.90 2.46 34.91
CA CYS A 145 -6.64 3.69 34.64
C CYS A 145 -5.71 4.89 34.81
N ARG A 146 -5.66 5.76 33.80
CA ARG A 146 -4.97 7.05 33.89
C ARG A 146 -5.87 8.05 34.62
N THR A 147 -5.34 8.74 35.63
CA THR A 147 -6.14 9.70 36.42
C THR A 147 -6.18 11.11 35.81
N LYS A 148 -5.27 11.42 34.89
CA LYS A 148 -5.25 12.69 34.14
C LYS A 148 -6.16 12.60 32.92
N ASP A 149 -6.78 13.71 32.53
CA ASP A 149 -7.57 13.78 31.30
C ASP A 149 -6.68 13.67 30.05
N PRO A 150 -7.08 12.87 29.04
CA PRO A 150 -8.26 12.00 29.01
C PRO A 150 -8.10 10.75 29.91
N GLN A 151 -9.16 10.40 30.66
CA GLN A 151 -9.21 9.19 31.49
C GLN A 151 -9.28 7.92 30.64
N LEU A 152 -8.10 7.42 30.27
CA LEU A 152 -7.94 6.18 29.51
C LEU A 152 -7.88 4.97 30.43
N THR A 153 -8.55 3.89 30.03
CA THR A 153 -8.56 2.60 30.72
C THR A 153 -7.88 1.55 29.83
N LEU A 154 -6.78 0.99 30.31
CA LEU A 154 -6.04 -0.08 29.63
C LEU A 154 -6.30 -1.42 30.32
N LYS A 155 -6.92 -2.35 29.60
CA LYS A 155 -7.17 -3.72 30.05
C LYS A 155 -6.08 -4.66 29.55
N ILE A 156 -5.36 -5.29 30.48
CA ILE A 156 -4.33 -6.28 30.21
C ILE A 156 -4.91 -7.66 30.54
N THR A 157 -5.20 -8.48 29.53
CA THR A 157 -5.73 -9.84 29.75
C THR A 157 -4.59 -10.85 29.72
N LEU A 158 -4.51 -11.72 30.74
CA LEU A 158 -3.48 -12.75 30.82
C LEU A 158 -3.94 -13.98 30.04
N SER A 159 -3.03 -14.59 29.28
CA SER A 159 -3.33 -15.84 28.57
C SER A 159 -2.07 -16.68 28.31
N SER A 160 -2.26 -17.95 27.98
CA SER A 160 -1.18 -18.89 27.65
C SER A 160 -1.56 -19.74 26.45
N LEU A 161 -0.57 -20.08 25.60
CA LEU A 161 -0.78 -20.94 24.44
C LEU A 161 -1.31 -22.34 24.81
N THR A 162 -0.96 -22.82 26.02
CA THR A 162 -1.43 -24.10 26.57
C THR A 162 -2.95 -24.16 26.78
N MET A 163 -3.63 -23.02 26.89
CA MET A 163 -5.09 -22.94 27.04
C MET A 163 -5.87 -23.26 25.75
N ARG A 164 -5.18 -23.36 24.62
CA ARG A 164 -5.79 -23.75 23.33
C ARG A 164 -5.87 -25.27 23.16
N GLU A 165 -4.94 -26.00 23.75
CA GLU A 165 -4.72 -27.43 23.46
C GLU A 165 -5.81 -28.35 24.01
N GLU A 166 -6.56 -27.93 25.05
CA GLU A 166 -7.63 -28.74 25.67
C GLU A 166 -8.82 -29.03 24.74
N HIS A 167 -9.03 -28.25 23.68
CA HIS A 167 -10.08 -28.56 22.69
C HIS A 167 -9.59 -29.50 21.57
N GLY A 168 -8.28 -29.64 21.37
CA GLY A 168 -7.71 -30.49 20.32
C GLY A 168 -7.63 -31.97 20.68
N SER A 169 -7.74 -32.32 21.97
CA SER A 169 -7.62 -33.67 22.52
C SER A 169 -8.97 -34.28 22.91
N ARG A 170 -10.03 -34.03 22.14
CA ARG A 170 -11.23 -34.88 22.15
C ARG A 170 -11.22 -35.81 20.94
N GLN A 171 -10.18 -36.64 20.84
CA GLN A 171 -10.28 -37.91 20.10
C GLN A 171 -10.75 -38.99 21.06
N GLU A 172 -11.62 -39.84 20.52
CA GLU A 172 -12.47 -40.82 21.17
C GLU A 172 -11.72 -41.76 22.15
N GLY A 173 -12.30 -42.00 23.33
CA GLY A 173 -12.08 -43.24 24.07
C GLY A 173 -11.01 -43.27 25.18
N ILE A 174 -10.80 -42.19 25.93
CA ILE A 174 -10.06 -42.26 27.21
C ILE A 174 -10.92 -41.69 28.33
N ASP A 175 -11.05 -42.48 29.40
CA ASP A 175 -11.79 -42.20 30.63
C ASP A 175 -11.56 -40.78 31.19
N PRO A 176 -12.55 -40.18 31.88
CA PRO A 176 -12.46 -38.85 32.46
C PRO A 176 -11.61 -38.85 33.74
N THR A 177 -10.37 -39.33 33.68
CA THR A 177 -9.42 -39.19 34.78
C THR A 177 -8.66 -37.88 34.65
N THR A 178 -9.20 -36.85 35.33
CA THR A 178 -8.44 -35.78 36.00
C THR A 178 -7.25 -35.20 35.23
N THR A 179 -7.51 -34.34 34.23
CA THR A 179 -6.63 -33.19 34.03
C THR A 179 -6.99 -32.17 35.09
N THR A 180 -6.33 -32.22 36.26
CA THR A 180 -6.54 -31.24 37.32
C THR A 180 -6.08 -29.88 36.82
N LEU A 181 -7.03 -29.05 36.36
CA LEU A 181 -6.82 -27.60 36.31
C LEU A 181 -6.32 -27.17 37.70
N PRO A 182 -5.25 -26.36 37.79
CA PRO A 182 -4.85 -25.79 39.06
C PRO A 182 -6.08 -25.15 39.72
N PRO A 183 -6.36 -25.38 41.01
CA PRO A 183 -7.53 -24.79 41.68
C PRO A 183 -7.54 -23.25 41.64
N ASP A 184 -6.38 -22.67 41.31
CA ASP A 184 -6.16 -21.23 41.19
C ASP A 184 -6.05 -20.73 39.75
N ALA A 185 -6.44 -21.51 38.74
CA ALA A 185 -6.42 -21.07 37.34
C ALA A 185 -7.45 -19.96 37.07
N LEU A 186 -7.10 -19.01 36.20
CA LEU A 186 -8.02 -17.99 35.71
C LEU A 186 -9.10 -18.58 34.79
N ASP A 187 -10.16 -17.81 34.53
CA ASP A 187 -11.24 -18.21 33.63
C ASP A 187 -10.71 -18.55 32.22
N GLY A 188 -10.75 -19.83 31.88
CA GLY A 188 -10.28 -20.35 30.60
C GLY A 188 -11.05 -19.82 29.39
N GLN A 189 -12.31 -19.36 29.53
CA GLN A 189 -13.05 -18.73 28.44
C GLN A 189 -12.47 -17.33 28.12
N LYS A 190 -12.14 -16.54 29.14
CA LYS A 190 -11.53 -15.20 28.96
C LYS A 190 -10.12 -15.30 28.39
N CYS A 191 -9.32 -16.24 28.89
CA CYS A 191 -7.99 -16.52 28.35
C CYS A 191 -8.05 -16.91 26.86
N ARG A 192 -9.01 -17.75 26.46
CA ARG A 192 -9.22 -18.12 25.05
C ARG A 192 -9.69 -16.95 24.19
N ALA A 193 -10.59 -16.10 24.70
CA ALA A 193 -11.01 -14.89 24.00
C ALA A 193 -9.84 -13.92 23.76
N ALA A 194 -8.89 -13.84 24.69
CA ALA A 194 -7.65 -13.08 24.50
C ALA A 194 -6.76 -13.66 23.38
N LEU A 195 -6.63 -15.00 23.31
CA LEU A 195 -5.92 -15.65 22.19
C LEU A 195 -6.61 -15.44 20.85
N ALA A 196 -7.95 -15.51 20.81
CA ALA A 196 -8.71 -15.19 19.61
C ALA A 196 -8.44 -13.75 19.17
N SER A 197 -8.49 -12.79 20.10
CA SER A 197 -8.17 -11.38 19.83
C SER A 197 -6.75 -11.19 19.29
N LEU A 198 -5.76 -11.93 19.80
CA LEU A 198 -4.40 -11.93 19.28
C LEU A 198 -4.33 -12.47 17.84
N ARG A 199 -5.07 -13.53 17.52
CA ARG A 199 -5.18 -14.03 16.13
C ARG A 199 -5.86 -13.01 15.22
N HIS A 200 -6.96 -12.41 15.67
CA HIS A 200 -7.69 -11.38 14.92
C HIS A 200 -6.77 -10.20 14.58
N THR A 201 -5.95 -9.74 15.55
CA THR A 201 -4.98 -8.67 15.30
C THR A 201 -3.92 -9.08 14.27
N LYS A 202 -3.34 -10.29 14.37
CA LYS A 202 -2.36 -10.77 13.38
C LYS A 202 -2.96 -10.90 11.99
N TRP A 203 -4.17 -11.45 11.89
CA TRP A 203 -4.92 -11.54 10.65
C TRP A 203 -5.20 -10.16 10.08
N PHE A 204 -5.66 -9.22 10.90
CA PHE A 204 -5.96 -7.85 10.50
C PHE A 204 -4.72 -7.16 9.94
N GLN A 205 -3.59 -7.27 10.63
CA GLN A 205 -2.33 -6.70 10.17
C GLN A 205 -1.90 -7.25 8.81
N ALA A 206 -2.08 -8.56 8.60
CA ALA A 206 -1.70 -9.23 7.36
C ALA A 206 -2.67 -9.02 6.18
N ARG A 207 -3.95 -8.72 6.44
CA ARG A 207 -5.01 -8.72 5.41
C ARG A 207 -5.63 -7.35 5.15
N VAL A 208 -5.69 -6.49 6.17
CA VAL A 208 -6.41 -5.22 6.10
C VAL A 208 -5.48 -4.02 5.91
N THR A 209 -4.28 -4.03 6.50
CA THR A 209 -3.36 -2.88 6.51
C THR A 209 -3.07 -2.34 5.11
N ASP A 210 -2.85 -3.22 4.14
CA ASP A 210 -2.52 -2.85 2.76
C ASP A 210 -3.77 -2.59 1.88
N LEU A 211 -4.97 -2.83 2.43
CA LEU A 211 -6.21 -2.68 1.68
C LEU A 211 -6.68 -1.22 1.69
N LYS A 212 -6.50 -0.55 0.55
CA LYS A 212 -6.84 0.87 0.37
C LYS A 212 -8.27 1.16 0.85
N SER A 213 -8.41 2.23 1.64
CA SER A 213 -9.67 2.74 2.18
C SER A 213 -10.39 1.83 3.19
N CYS A 214 -9.92 0.61 3.45
CA CYS A 214 -10.59 -0.33 4.35
C CYS A 214 -10.65 0.18 5.80
N ILE A 215 -9.50 0.62 6.36
CA ILE A 215 -9.42 1.17 7.73
C ILE A 215 -10.34 2.40 7.88
N ILE A 216 -10.37 3.28 6.88
CA ILE A 216 -11.22 4.48 6.87
C ILE A 216 -12.68 4.06 6.96
N VAL A 217 -13.10 3.13 6.10
CA VAL A 217 -14.48 2.62 6.06
C VAL A 217 -14.86 1.90 7.35
N MET A 218 -13.96 1.08 7.92
CA MET A 218 -14.19 0.41 9.20
C MET A 218 -14.43 1.42 10.33
N ARG A 219 -13.66 2.52 10.41
CA ARG A 219 -13.90 3.59 11.40
C ARG A 219 -15.27 4.25 11.21
N ILE A 220 -15.69 4.49 9.97
CA ILE A 220 -17.02 5.04 9.65
C ILE A 220 -18.14 4.09 10.09
N PHE A 221 -18.01 2.79 9.81
CA PHE A 221 -18.98 1.81 10.28
C PHE A 221 -18.97 1.66 11.80
N ARG A 222 -17.81 1.74 12.47
CA ARG A 222 -17.74 1.76 13.95
C ARG A 222 -18.50 2.96 14.53
N ASP A 223 -18.31 4.16 13.97
CA ASP A 223 -19.10 5.34 14.34
C ASP A 223 -20.61 5.13 14.08
N MET A 224 -20.97 4.50 12.95
CA MET A 224 -22.36 4.17 12.66
C MET A 224 -22.96 3.19 13.68
N CYS A 225 -22.21 2.15 14.06
CA CYS A 225 -22.61 1.21 15.11
C CYS A 225 -22.82 1.96 16.44
N ASN A 226 -21.90 2.85 16.81
CA ASN A 226 -22.02 3.66 18.04
C ASN A 226 -23.26 4.55 18.05
N ARG A 227 -23.63 5.14 16.91
CA ARG A 227 -24.80 6.03 16.80
C ARG A 227 -26.13 5.29 16.65
N ARG A 228 -26.12 4.10 16.06
CA ARG A 228 -27.34 3.35 15.72
C ARG A 228 -27.36 2.02 16.45
N PRO A 229 -28.24 1.86 17.46
CA PRO A 229 -28.37 0.61 18.23
C PRO A 229 -28.63 -0.61 17.35
N GLU A 230 -29.37 -0.44 16.25
CA GLU A 230 -29.64 -1.50 15.27
C GLU A 230 -28.37 -2.11 14.67
N TRP A 231 -27.27 -1.36 14.57
CA TRP A 231 -25.98 -1.82 14.03
C TRP A 231 -25.00 -2.35 15.09
N GLN A 232 -25.32 -2.22 16.39
CA GLN A 232 -24.44 -2.70 17.47
C GLN A 232 -24.09 -4.20 17.40
N PRO A 233 -25.00 -5.12 17.01
CA PRO A 233 -24.71 -6.56 17.00
C PRO A 233 -23.55 -6.97 16.08
N VAL A 234 -23.29 -6.21 15.01
CA VAL A 234 -22.17 -6.49 14.09
C VAL A 234 -20.87 -5.78 14.48
N LYS A 235 -20.89 -4.92 15.51
CA LYS A 235 -19.73 -4.14 15.94
C LYS A 235 -18.58 -5.06 16.38
N GLY A 236 -17.38 -4.78 15.88
CA GLY A 236 -16.17 -5.53 16.20
C GLY A 236 -15.80 -6.53 15.09
N TRP A 237 -15.51 -7.77 15.48
CA TRP A 237 -14.99 -8.80 14.56
C TRP A 237 -15.87 -9.10 13.34
N PRO A 238 -17.21 -9.25 13.45
CA PRO A 238 -18.05 -9.49 12.27
C PRO A 238 -17.92 -8.36 11.23
N LEU A 239 -17.99 -7.10 11.67
CA LEU A 239 -17.86 -5.94 10.79
C LEU A 239 -16.48 -5.86 10.12
N GLU A 240 -15.39 -6.17 10.85
CA GLU A 240 -14.04 -6.19 10.31
C GLU A 240 -13.92 -7.20 9.15
N LEU A 241 -14.45 -8.42 9.33
CA LEU A 241 -14.44 -9.46 8.30
C LEU A 241 -15.30 -9.08 7.08
N ILE A 242 -16.50 -8.54 7.30
CA ILE A 242 -17.38 -8.10 6.22
C ILE A 242 -16.72 -7.00 5.39
N CYS A 243 -16.09 -6.02 6.06
CA CYS A 243 -15.40 -4.92 5.39
C CYS A 243 -14.20 -5.41 4.56
N GLU A 244 -13.35 -6.29 5.11
CA GLU A 244 -12.24 -6.89 4.37
C GLU A 244 -12.75 -7.67 3.16
N LYS A 245 -13.69 -8.60 3.34
CA LYS A 245 -14.19 -9.45 2.24
C LYS A 245 -14.86 -8.62 1.14
N ALA A 246 -15.67 -7.62 1.52
CA ALA A 246 -16.36 -6.77 0.56
C ALA A 246 -15.38 -5.97 -0.32
N ILE A 247 -14.31 -5.44 0.27
CA ILE A 247 -13.33 -4.59 -0.43
C ILE A 247 -12.26 -5.44 -1.14
N ALA A 248 -11.77 -6.52 -0.52
CA ALA A 248 -10.72 -7.39 -1.05
C ALA A 248 -11.18 -8.22 -2.26
N THR A 249 -12.49 -8.45 -2.40
CA THR A 249 -13.06 -9.13 -3.58
C THR A 249 -13.12 -8.26 -4.83
N CYS A 250 -12.76 -6.97 -4.72
CA CYS A 250 -12.72 -6.07 -5.88
C CYS A 250 -11.41 -6.21 -6.66
N ASN A 251 -11.49 -6.21 -7.99
CA ASN A 251 -10.35 -6.33 -8.90
C ASN A 251 -9.53 -5.03 -9.07
N ARG A 252 -9.85 -3.98 -8.32
CA ARG A 252 -9.17 -2.69 -8.35
C ARG A 252 -9.25 -2.00 -6.98
N PRO A 253 -8.28 -1.13 -6.66
CA PRO A 253 -8.38 -0.29 -5.46
C PRO A 253 -9.59 0.65 -5.55
N LEU A 254 -10.34 0.75 -4.45
CA LEU A 254 -11.53 1.59 -4.33
C LEU A 254 -11.18 2.91 -3.63
N GLY A 255 -11.92 3.97 -3.97
CA GLY A 255 -11.98 5.19 -3.15
C GLY A 255 -12.81 4.97 -1.89
N PRO A 256 -12.74 5.85 -0.87
CA PRO A 256 -13.44 5.67 0.40
C PRO A 256 -14.98 5.64 0.26
N GLY A 257 -15.57 6.47 -0.61
CA GLY A 257 -17.00 6.47 -0.90
C GLY A 257 -17.45 5.22 -1.65
N GLU A 258 -16.63 4.74 -2.59
CA GLU A 258 -16.90 3.49 -3.31
C GLU A 258 -16.76 2.26 -2.41
N ALA A 259 -15.72 2.21 -1.57
CA ALA A 259 -15.51 1.16 -0.60
C ALA A 259 -16.66 1.09 0.42
N LEU A 260 -17.11 2.23 0.95
CA LEU A 260 -18.28 2.31 1.82
C LEU A 260 -19.54 1.75 1.14
N ARG A 261 -19.79 2.15 -0.12
CA ARG A 261 -20.91 1.64 -0.90
C ARG A 261 -20.83 0.12 -1.07
N ARG A 262 -19.65 -0.41 -1.42
CA ARG A 262 -19.43 -1.85 -1.64
C ARG A 262 -19.74 -2.67 -0.39
N VAL A 263 -19.35 -2.20 0.78
CA VAL A 263 -19.69 -2.86 2.06
C VAL A 263 -21.20 -2.82 2.30
N LEU A 264 -21.86 -1.68 2.07
CA LEU A 264 -23.32 -1.58 2.18
C LEU A 264 -24.03 -2.51 1.18
N GLU A 265 -23.52 -2.66 -0.04
CA GLU A 265 -24.03 -3.61 -1.06
C GLU A 265 -23.94 -5.06 -0.57
N CYS A 266 -22.81 -5.45 0.04
CA CYS A 266 -22.65 -6.77 0.65
C CYS A 266 -23.66 -7.04 1.78
N ILE A 267 -23.91 -6.06 2.64
CA ILE A 267 -24.85 -6.23 3.76
C ILE A 267 -26.30 -6.24 3.24
N ALA A 268 -26.61 -5.34 2.31
CA ALA A 268 -27.93 -5.21 1.69
C ALA A 268 -28.33 -6.41 0.83
N SER A 269 -27.35 -7.16 0.27
CA SER A 269 -27.61 -8.40 -0.46
C SER A 269 -28.03 -9.56 0.45
N GLY A 270 -28.10 -9.35 1.77
CA GLY A 270 -28.60 -10.35 2.72
C GLY A 270 -27.55 -11.31 3.23
N ILE A 271 -26.27 -10.93 3.28
CA ILE A 271 -25.19 -11.78 3.85
C ILE A 271 -25.46 -12.18 5.31
N LEU A 272 -26.21 -11.35 6.04
CA LEU A 272 -26.56 -11.57 7.45
C LEU A 272 -27.80 -12.44 7.65
N LEU A 273 -28.60 -12.67 6.60
CA LEU A 273 -29.91 -13.31 6.71
C LEU A 273 -29.77 -14.82 6.94
N PRO A 274 -30.75 -15.46 7.63
CA PRO A 274 -30.80 -16.91 7.75
C PRO A 274 -30.80 -17.58 6.36
N GLY A 275 -29.94 -18.60 6.19
CA GLY A 275 -29.75 -19.27 4.89
C GLY A 275 -28.84 -18.54 3.91
N GLY A 276 -28.27 -17.39 4.29
CA GLY A 276 -27.19 -16.73 3.57
C GLY A 276 -25.86 -17.49 3.68
N PRO A 277 -24.81 -17.03 2.96
CA PRO A 277 -23.50 -17.69 2.97
C PRO A 277 -22.73 -17.57 4.31
N GLY A 278 -23.20 -16.71 5.23
CA GLY A 278 -22.55 -16.47 6.53
C GLY A 278 -21.19 -15.75 6.41
N VAL A 279 -20.53 -15.55 7.56
CA VAL A 279 -19.18 -14.96 7.62
C VAL A 279 -18.26 -15.87 8.44
N HIS A 280 -17.55 -16.73 7.72
CA HIS A 280 -16.59 -17.66 8.31
C HIS A 280 -15.38 -16.95 8.95
N ASP A 281 -15.03 -17.35 10.16
CA ASP A 281 -13.86 -16.88 10.89
C ASP A 281 -12.56 -17.51 10.35
N PRO A 282 -11.65 -16.75 9.72
CA PRO A 282 -10.37 -17.28 9.23
C PRO A 282 -9.36 -17.59 10.34
N CYS A 283 -9.64 -17.18 11.59
CA CYS A 283 -8.75 -17.36 12.74
C CYS A 283 -9.07 -18.61 13.58
N GLU A 284 -10.21 -19.26 13.33
CA GLU A 284 -10.57 -20.53 13.96
C GLU A 284 -10.26 -21.72 13.05
N ARG A 285 -9.97 -22.87 13.68
CA ARG A 285 -9.66 -24.11 12.96
C ARG A 285 -10.93 -24.76 12.43
N ASP A 286 -11.96 -24.80 13.27
CA ASP A 286 -13.26 -25.37 12.93
C ASP A 286 -14.12 -24.31 12.23
N PRO A 287 -14.96 -24.71 11.27
CA PRO A 287 -15.76 -23.77 10.50
C PRO A 287 -16.77 -23.05 11.39
N THR A 288 -16.38 -21.84 11.80
CA THR A 288 -17.10 -21.04 12.79
C THR A 288 -17.69 -19.82 12.08
N ASP A 289 -19.01 -19.67 12.15
CA ASP A 289 -19.69 -18.47 11.67
C ASP A 289 -19.70 -17.40 12.77
N VAL A 290 -19.11 -16.25 12.46
CA VAL A 290 -19.01 -15.11 13.39
C VAL A 290 -20.38 -14.45 13.60
N LEU A 291 -21.37 -14.75 12.76
CA LEU A 291 -22.74 -14.24 12.86
C LEU A 291 -23.66 -15.15 13.69
N SER A 292 -23.14 -16.21 14.32
CA SER A 292 -23.96 -17.16 15.09
C SER A 292 -24.72 -16.54 16.26
N ASP A 293 -24.20 -15.48 16.87
CA ASP A 293 -24.86 -14.73 17.96
C ASP A 293 -25.92 -13.73 17.45
N LEU A 294 -26.01 -13.52 16.13
CA LEU A 294 -26.94 -12.57 15.53
C LEU A 294 -28.34 -13.18 15.39
N SER A 295 -29.34 -12.57 16.03
CA SER A 295 -30.72 -13.03 15.86
C SER A 295 -31.26 -12.72 14.45
N PRO A 296 -32.20 -13.54 13.92
CA PRO A 296 -32.81 -13.28 12.61
C PRO A 296 -33.45 -11.88 12.49
N GLN A 297 -34.08 -11.39 13.56
CA GLN A 297 -34.70 -10.05 13.58
C GLN A 297 -33.65 -8.93 13.50
N GLN A 298 -32.52 -9.09 14.20
CA GLN A 298 -31.41 -8.15 14.11
C GLN A 298 -30.79 -8.16 12.71
N ALA A 299 -30.62 -9.35 12.12
CA ALA A 299 -30.14 -9.48 10.75
C ALA A 299 -31.06 -8.77 9.75
N ASP A 300 -32.37 -9.01 9.82
CA ASP A 300 -33.37 -8.33 8.97
C ASP A 300 -33.29 -6.81 9.09
N THR A 301 -33.22 -6.32 10.33
CA THR A 301 -33.16 -4.87 10.62
C THR A 301 -31.89 -4.23 10.05
N ILE A 302 -30.74 -4.87 10.22
CA ILE A 302 -29.46 -4.36 9.68
C ILE A 302 -29.48 -4.40 8.15
N THR A 303 -30.00 -5.47 7.55
CA THR A 303 -30.12 -5.60 6.10
C THR A 303 -31.06 -4.55 5.52
N ASP A 304 -32.24 -4.29 6.11
CA ASP A 304 -33.13 -3.21 5.66
C ASP A 304 -32.46 -1.83 5.81
N SER A 305 -31.79 -1.57 6.95
CA SER A 305 -31.05 -0.33 7.14
C SER A 305 -29.95 -0.15 6.08
N ALA A 306 -29.24 -1.21 5.71
CA ALA A 306 -28.21 -1.16 4.67
C ALA A 306 -28.82 -0.89 3.29
N GLN A 307 -29.94 -1.53 2.96
CA GLN A 307 -30.68 -1.28 1.73
C GLN A 307 -31.18 0.17 1.66
N HIS A 308 -31.67 0.72 2.77
CA HIS A 308 -32.09 2.11 2.85
C HIS A 308 -30.90 3.06 2.65
N ALA A 309 -29.77 2.78 3.30
CA ALA A 309 -28.55 3.55 3.12
C ALA A 309 -28.05 3.54 1.67
N LEU A 310 -28.14 2.41 0.95
CA LEU A 310 -27.80 2.34 -0.48
C LEU A 310 -28.70 3.19 -1.34
N ARG A 311 -30.02 3.21 -1.07
CA ARG A 311 -30.96 4.09 -1.78
C ARG A 311 -30.60 5.56 -1.58
N LEU A 312 -30.36 5.98 -0.34
CA LEU A 312 -29.89 7.35 -0.03
C LEU A 312 -28.57 7.66 -0.74
N LEU A 313 -27.64 6.71 -0.72
CA LEU A 313 -26.37 6.82 -1.41
C LEU A 313 -26.63 7.00 -2.91
N ALA A 314 -27.47 6.20 -3.55
CA ALA A 314 -27.83 6.29 -4.98
C ALA A 314 -28.51 7.63 -5.37
N PHE A 315 -29.17 8.31 -4.43
CA PHE A 315 -29.78 9.64 -4.62
C PHE A 315 -28.89 10.82 -4.21
N GLY A 316 -27.60 10.63 -3.92
CA GLY A 316 -26.71 11.76 -3.58
C GLY A 316 -26.79 12.20 -2.13
N GLN A 317 -27.46 11.43 -1.28
CA GLN A 317 -27.78 11.79 0.10
C GLN A 317 -26.92 11.04 1.12
N LEU A 318 -25.66 10.76 0.78
CA LEU A 318 -24.73 10.04 1.67
C LEU A 318 -24.54 10.75 3.02
N TYR A 319 -24.59 12.09 3.03
CA TYR A 319 -24.50 12.89 4.26
C TYR A 319 -25.55 12.51 5.31
N LYS A 320 -26.75 12.06 4.89
CA LYS A 320 -27.79 11.56 5.81
C LYS A 320 -27.40 10.23 6.46
N VAL A 321 -26.75 9.34 5.71
CA VAL A 321 -26.24 8.05 6.24
C VAL A 321 -25.13 8.31 7.26
N LEU A 322 -24.22 9.25 6.94
CA LEU A 322 -23.09 9.64 7.78
C LEU A 322 -23.49 10.53 8.97
N ASN A 323 -24.76 10.95 9.04
CA ASN A 323 -25.28 11.90 10.02
C ASN A 323 -24.43 13.18 10.10
N MET A 324 -24.29 13.86 8.97
CA MET A 324 -23.57 15.11 8.83
C MET A 324 -24.32 16.05 7.88
N ASP A 325 -23.98 17.33 7.92
CA ASP A 325 -24.50 18.30 6.96
C ASP A 325 -23.95 18.05 5.55
N PRO A 326 -24.74 18.36 4.51
CA PRO A 326 -24.27 18.28 3.14
C PRO A 326 -23.08 19.23 2.95
N LEU A 327 -21.97 18.70 2.43
CA LEU A 327 -20.81 19.53 2.12
C LEU A 327 -21.14 20.50 0.98
N PRO A 328 -20.50 21.69 0.95
CA PRO A 328 -20.66 22.62 -0.16
C PRO A 328 -20.40 21.91 -1.47
N ALA A 329 -21.36 22.03 -2.40
CA ALA A 329 -21.20 21.50 -3.74
C ALA A 329 -19.89 22.04 -4.30
N SER A 330 -19.00 21.12 -4.71
CA SER A 330 -17.81 21.53 -5.46
C SER A 330 -18.35 22.20 -6.72
N LYS A 331 -18.21 23.53 -6.80
CA LYS A 331 -18.62 24.25 -8.01
C LYS A 331 -17.89 23.57 -9.16
N PRO A 332 -18.58 23.08 -10.20
CA PRO A 332 -17.88 22.80 -11.43
C PRO A 332 -17.16 24.09 -11.83
N SER A 333 -15.87 23.99 -12.14
CA SER A 333 -15.12 25.11 -12.71
C SER A 333 -15.96 25.81 -13.79
N PRO A 334 -16.07 27.15 -13.79
CA PRO A 334 -16.86 27.89 -14.77
C PRO A 334 -16.12 27.86 -16.11
N ARG A 335 -16.20 26.73 -16.81
CA ARG A 335 -15.93 26.62 -18.24
C ARG A 335 -17.01 25.85 -18.99
N LEU A 336 -18.18 25.65 -18.38
CA LEU A 336 -19.32 25.05 -19.07
C LEU A 336 -20.63 25.66 -18.55
N LEU A 337 -20.84 26.94 -18.86
CA LEU A 337 -22.15 27.58 -18.75
C LEU A 337 -22.26 28.66 -19.82
N GLU A 338 -22.16 28.22 -21.08
CA GLU A 338 -22.79 28.88 -22.20
C GLU A 338 -23.28 27.78 -23.15
N GLY A 339 -24.59 27.71 -23.36
CA GLY A 339 -25.23 26.66 -24.16
C GLY A 339 -26.56 26.21 -23.56
N GLY A 340 -27.54 27.11 -23.60
CA GLY A 340 -28.93 26.77 -23.29
C GLY A 340 -29.51 25.71 -24.22
N CYS A 341 -30.54 25.02 -23.73
CA CYS A 341 -31.35 24.06 -24.47
C CYS A 341 -31.86 24.66 -25.79
N GLN A 342 -31.36 24.18 -26.93
CA GLN A 342 -32.12 24.22 -28.19
C GLN A 342 -32.00 22.89 -28.96
N LYS A 343 -33.10 22.61 -29.65
CA LYS A 343 -33.48 21.36 -30.31
C LYS A 343 -32.42 20.84 -31.29
N ARG A 344 -32.47 19.51 -31.47
CA ARG A 344 -31.75 18.73 -32.50
C ARG A 344 -31.73 19.47 -33.84
N PHE A 345 -30.52 19.70 -34.37
CA PHE A 345 -30.30 19.77 -35.81
C PHE A 345 -28.93 19.16 -36.13
N ARG A 346 -28.91 18.32 -37.15
CA ARG A 346 -27.77 17.54 -37.62
C ARG A 346 -27.09 18.34 -38.73
N GLU A 347 -25.85 18.75 -38.54
CA GLU A 347 -24.95 19.07 -39.65
C GLU A 347 -23.54 18.51 -39.40
N ASP A 348 -22.98 18.02 -40.50
CA ASP A 348 -21.76 17.28 -40.69
C ASP A 348 -20.68 18.23 -41.17
N VAL A 349 -19.64 18.54 -40.38
CA VAL A 349 -18.36 19.11 -40.86
C VAL A 349 -17.22 18.83 -39.86
N GLY A 350 -16.07 18.36 -40.36
CA GLY A 350 -14.75 18.78 -39.87
C GLY A 350 -13.87 17.71 -39.21
N SER A 351 -13.02 17.05 -40.00
CA SER A 351 -12.14 15.95 -39.59
C SER A 351 -10.88 16.35 -38.78
N ASP A 352 -10.66 17.63 -38.45
CA ASP A 352 -9.39 18.08 -37.84
C ASP A 352 -9.40 18.24 -36.31
N ASP A 353 -10.57 18.14 -35.65
CA ASP A 353 -10.67 18.37 -34.20
C ASP A 353 -10.44 17.10 -33.34
N ARG A 354 -10.31 15.94 -33.98
CA ARG A 354 -10.07 14.65 -33.26
C ARG A 354 -8.65 14.51 -32.73
N ASP A 355 -7.69 15.22 -33.31
CA ASP A 355 -6.28 15.10 -32.93
C ASP A 355 -5.91 15.99 -31.74
N PHE A 356 -6.63 17.10 -31.53
CA PHE A 356 -6.50 17.92 -30.32
C PHE A 356 -7.10 17.21 -29.09
N ILE A 357 -8.27 16.59 -29.24
CA ILE A 357 -8.95 15.82 -28.18
C ILE A 357 -8.19 14.54 -27.81
N LYS A 358 -7.51 13.89 -28.76
CA LYS A 358 -6.64 12.73 -28.47
C LYS A 358 -5.36 13.12 -27.72
N ARG A 359 -4.75 14.26 -28.02
CA ARG A 359 -3.57 14.74 -27.27
C ARG A 359 -3.92 15.12 -25.83
N MET A 360 -5.12 15.67 -25.60
CA MET A 360 -5.58 16.06 -24.27
C MET A 360 -6.08 14.88 -23.41
N LYS A 361 -6.46 13.74 -24.02
CA LYS A 361 -6.85 12.50 -23.32
C LYS A 361 -5.69 11.59 -22.92
N VAL A 362 -4.46 11.88 -23.35
CA VAL A 362 -3.25 11.09 -22.99
C VAL A 362 -2.48 11.72 -21.82
N LEU A 363 -2.86 12.92 -21.36
CA LEU A 363 -2.44 13.39 -20.04
C LEU A 363 -3.37 12.82 -18.98
N ASP A 364 -2.81 11.94 -18.17
CA ASP A 364 -3.44 11.25 -17.05
C ASP A 364 -4.11 12.27 -16.10
N TRP A 365 -5.43 12.17 -15.93
CA TRP A 365 -6.22 12.98 -15.00
C TRP A 365 -5.76 12.82 -13.54
N ARG A 366 -4.94 11.79 -13.25
CA ARG A 366 -4.22 11.60 -11.98
C ARG A 366 -3.22 12.72 -11.64
N MET A 367 -2.87 13.57 -12.60
CA MET A 367 -1.90 14.66 -12.45
C MET A 367 -2.49 15.94 -11.82
N MET A 368 -3.78 15.96 -11.46
CA MET A 368 -4.46 17.08 -10.81
C MET A 368 -4.88 16.80 -9.35
N ASP A 369 -4.30 15.78 -8.72
CA ASP A 369 -4.53 15.47 -7.30
C ASP A 369 -3.65 16.38 -6.41
N PRO A 370 -4.22 17.22 -5.52
CA PRO A 370 -3.44 18.07 -4.61
C PRO A 370 -2.52 17.26 -3.69
N ASN A 371 -2.88 16.01 -3.40
CA ASN A 371 -2.19 15.10 -2.47
C ASN A 371 -1.28 14.06 -3.14
N HIS A 372 -0.90 14.21 -4.42
CA HIS A 372 0.10 13.33 -5.00
C HIS A 372 1.52 13.70 -4.50
N PRO A 373 2.30 12.78 -3.90
CA PRO A 373 3.67 13.05 -3.45
C PRO A 373 4.55 13.19 -4.68
N MET A 374 4.65 14.41 -5.18
CA MET A 374 5.29 14.70 -6.44
C MET A 374 6.62 15.39 -6.19
N ASN A 375 7.69 14.82 -6.75
CA ASN A 375 9.03 15.38 -6.62
C ASN A 375 9.04 16.87 -7.03
N ALA A 376 9.70 17.73 -6.25
CA ALA A 376 9.72 19.18 -6.46
C ALA A 376 10.17 19.59 -7.88
N LEU A 377 11.10 18.84 -8.48
CA LEU A 377 11.50 19.05 -9.87
C LEU A 377 10.34 18.86 -10.85
N MET A 378 9.49 17.86 -10.60
CA MET A 378 8.34 17.55 -11.43
C MET A 378 7.24 18.60 -11.27
N ARG A 379 6.98 19.07 -10.04
CA ARG A 379 6.04 20.18 -9.76
C ARG A 379 6.49 21.45 -10.47
N LEU A 380 7.78 21.79 -10.37
CA LEU A 380 8.30 23.02 -10.96
C LEU A 380 8.30 22.99 -12.49
N ASN A 381 8.63 21.85 -13.11
CA ASN A 381 8.58 21.70 -14.57
C ASN A 381 7.12 21.71 -15.09
N GLN A 382 6.14 21.26 -14.30
CA GLN A 382 4.73 21.39 -14.68
C GLN A 382 4.25 22.84 -14.70
N ILE A 383 4.69 23.66 -13.74
CA ILE A 383 4.31 25.08 -13.65
C ILE A 383 5.05 25.88 -14.72
N HIS A 384 6.33 25.58 -14.93
CA HIS A 384 7.19 26.24 -15.91
C HIS A 384 7.90 25.20 -16.79
N PRO A 385 7.26 24.75 -17.88
CA PRO A 385 7.88 23.82 -18.80
C PRO A 385 9.06 24.48 -19.53
N GLY A 386 10.16 23.76 -19.67
CA GLY A 386 11.36 24.23 -20.39
C GLY A 386 12.39 25.01 -19.56
N LEU A 387 12.30 24.97 -18.22
CA LEU A 387 13.29 25.60 -17.35
C LEU A 387 14.71 25.03 -17.52
N GLN A 388 15.70 25.93 -17.61
CA GLN A 388 17.10 25.57 -17.72
C GLN A 388 17.80 25.66 -16.37
N TYR A 389 18.32 24.53 -15.90
CA TYR A 389 19.16 24.49 -14.69
C TYR A 389 20.63 24.66 -15.07
N ARG A 390 21.32 25.63 -14.46
CA ARG A 390 22.74 25.91 -14.69
C ARG A 390 23.58 25.51 -13.48
N LEU A 391 24.66 24.78 -13.72
CA LEU A 391 25.67 24.48 -12.70
C LEU A 391 26.58 25.70 -12.55
N LEU A 392 26.64 26.28 -11.36
CA LEU A 392 27.45 27.47 -11.07
C LEU A 392 28.83 27.11 -10.52
N SER A 393 28.89 26.13 -9.63
CA SER A 393 30.17 25.68 -9.06
C SER A 393 30.14 24.21 -8.66
N GLN A 394 31.32 23.59 -8.71
CA GLN A 394 31.61 22.30 -8.12
C GLN A 394 32.84 22.49 -7.24
N SER A 395 32.69 22.31 -5.93
CA SER A 395 33.75 22.47 -4.92
C SER A 395 33.78 21.25 -3.99
N GLY A 396 34.73 21.22 -3.06
CA GLY A 396 34.88 20.12 -2.09
C GLY A 396 35.79 18.99 -2.57
N PRO A 397 36.22 18.12 -1.65
CA PRO A 397 37.10 16.99 -1.97
C PRO A 397 36.38 15.93 -2.80
N VAL A 398 37.12 15.09 -3.52
CA VAL A 398 36.55 14.05 -4.41
C VAL A 398 35.59 13.10 -3.67
N HIS A 399 35.81 12.85 -2.39
CA HIS A 399 34.96 12.01 -1.55
C HIS A 399 33.74 12.75 -0.95
N ALA A 400 33.66 14.08 -1.06
CA ALA A 400 32.52 14.89 -0.60
C ALA A 400 32.32 16.14 -1.48
N PRO A 401 31.93 15.97 -2.76
CA PRO A 401 31.74 17.07 -3.67
C PRO A 401 30.46 17.86 -3.36
N VAL A 402 30.55 19.19 -3.45
CA VAL A 402 29.45 20.13 -3.30
C VAL A 402 29.16 20.76 -4.66
N PHE A 403 27.93 20.59 -5.14
CA PHE A 403 27.46 21.15 -6.40
C PHE A 403 26.48 22.27 -6.13
N THR A 404 26.69 23.41 -6.78
CA THR A 404 25.79 24.57 -6.69
C THR A 404 25.04 24.75 -7.99
N MET A 405 23.72 24.61 -7.94
CA MET A 405 22.83 24.75 -9.10
C MET A 405 22.05 26.06 -9.01
N SER A 406 21.64 26.58 -10.17
CA SER A 406 20.74 27.72 -10.28
C SER A 406 19.66 27.52 -11.34
N VAL A 407 18.52 28.20 -11.17
CA VAL A 407 17.43 28.27 -12.15
C VAL A 407 16.85 29.69 -12.18
N ASP A 408 16.57 30.19 -13.37
CA ASP A 408 15.94 31.50 -13.58
C ASP A 408 14.44 31.32 -13.83
N ILE A 409 13.60 31.90 -12.98
CA ILE A 409 12.13 31.85 -13.12
C ILE A 409 11.59 33.28 -13.01
N GLN A 410 10.89 33.75 -14.04
CA GLN A 410 10.23 35.06 -14.08
C GLN A 410 11.17 36.24 -13.69
N GLY A 411 12.43 36.20 -14.11
CA GLY A 411 13.43 37.24 -13.82
C GLY A 411 14.11 37.13 -12.44
N THR A 412 13.80 36.09 -11.65
CA THR A 412 14.46 35.81 -10.36
C THR A 412 15.33 34.55 -10.47
N THR A 413 16.59 34.66 -10.08
CA THR A 413 17.53 33.54 -10.04
C THR A 413 17.51 32.87 -8.67
N TYR A 414 17.19 31.57 -8.64
CA TYR A 414 17.22 30.76 -7.43
C TYR A 414 18.44 29.86 -7.43
N GLN A 415 19.16 29.82 -6.31
CA GLN A 415 20.40 29.04 -6.15
C GLN A 415 20.36 28.19 -4.87
N ALA A 416 20.83 26.95 -4.98
CA ALA A 416 20.99 26.00 -3.88
C ALA A 416 22.13 25.01 -4.13
N THR A 417 22.64 24.44 -3.04
CA THR A 417 23.75 23.47 -3.03
C THR A 417 23.26 22.06 -2.74
N GLY A 418 24.05 21.06 -3.15
CA GLY A 418 23.80 19.66 -2.81
C GLY A 418 25.04 18.79 -3.01
N ASN A 419 25.07 17.65 -2.33
CA ASN A 419 26.13 16.63 -2.41
C ASN A 419 26.19 15.90 -3.77
N SER A 420 25.21 16.11 -4.65
CA SER A 420 25.22 15.64 -6.04
C SER A 420 24.53 16.65 -6.94
N LYS A 421 24.79 16.59 -8.25
CA LYS A 421 24.06 17.40 -9.25
C LYS A 421 22.54 17.18 -9.18
N ARG A 422 22.10 15.98 -8.77
CA ARG A 422 20.67 15.63 -8.66
C ARG A 422 20.03 16.25 -7.42
N THR A 423 20.69 16.16 -6.27
CA THR A 423 20.21 16.75 -5.01
C THR A 423 20.26 18.28 -5.07
N ALA A 424 21.32 18.87 -5.65
CA ALA A 424 21.40 20.31 -5.86
C ALA A 424 20.26 20.85 -6.76
N LYS A 425 19.92 20.15 -7.86
CA LYS A 425 18.77 20.49 -8.70
C LYS A 425 17.45 20.42 -7.93
N LEU A 426 17.27 19.38 -7.12
CA LEU A 426 16.08 19.20 -6.29
C LEU A 426 15.92 20.34 -5.28
N GLN A 427 17.00 20.73 -4.59
CA GLN A 427 17.01 21.81 -3.61
C GLN A 427 16.71 23.18 -4.26
N VAL A 428 17.27 23.44 -5.45
CA VAL A 428 16.93 24.65 -6.23
C VAL A 428 15.43 24.68 -6.57
N ALA A 429 14.87 23.53 -6.97
CA ALA A 429 13.46 23.45 -7.32
C ALA A 429 12.54 23.65 -6.10
N LEU A 430 12.92 23.13 -4.94
CA LEU A 430 12.22 23.37 -3.67
C LEU A 430 12.21 24.86 -3.31
N LYS A 431 13.38 25.51 -3.35
CA LYS A 431 13.52 26.94 -3.05
C LYS A 431 12.72 27.83 -4.01
N ALA A 432 12.69 27.48 -5.29
CA ALA A 432 11.88 28.16 -6.29
C ALA A 432 10.37 27.98 -6.04
N LEU A 433 9.90 26.77 -5.72
CA LEU A 433 8.48 26.53 -5.43
C LEU A 433 8.01 27.25 -4.17
N GLN A 434 8.85 27.30 -3.13
CA GLN A 434 8.57 28.02 -1.90
C GLN A 434 8.41 29.53 -2.16
N ALA A 435 9.29 30.12 -2.97
CA ALA A 435 9.21 31.53 -3.35
C ALA A 435 7.98 31.85 -4.23
N LEU A 436 7.49 30.87 -4.99
CA LEU A 436 6.27 30.98 -5.80
C LEU A 436 4.98 30.76 -4.99
N GLY A 437 5.06 30.60 -3.66
CA GLY A 437 3.90 30.49 -2.76
C GLY A 437 3.30 29.09 -2.66
N PHE A 438 3.99 28.06 -3.14
CA PHE A 438 3.55 26.66 -2.98
C PHE A 438 4.09 26.11 -1.64
N VAL A 439 3.21 26.01 -0.64
CA VAL A 439 3.53 25.36 0.64
C VAL A 439 3.58 23.85 0.42
N LEU A 440 4.78 23.27 0.50
CA LEU A 440 4.96 21.83 0.58
C LEU A 440 4.86 21.44 2.06
N SER A 441 3.78 20.77 2.46
CA SER A 441 3.71 20.14 3.78
C SER A 441 4.78 19.06 3.89
N GLY A 442 5.72 19.25 4.80
CA GLY A 442 6.80 18.30 5.07
C GLY A 442 7.92 18.94 5.87
N ASP A 443 7.64 19.29 7.12
CA ASP A 443 8.67 19.36 8.16
C ASP A 443 8.91 17.91 8.59
N GLY A 444 10.05 17.36 8.19
CA GLY A 444 10.41 15.96 8.39
C GLY A 444 11.91 15.80 8.19
N ASP A 445 12.62 15.78 9.31
CA ASP A 445 14.02 15.35 9.51
C ASP A 445 15.02 15.61 8.39
N VAL A 446 15.78 16.70 8.56
CA VAL A 446 16.93 17.05 7.73
C VAL A 446 18.21 16.25 8.05
N ASP A 447 18.17 15.21 8.90
CA ASP A 447 19.38 14.48 9.32
C ASP A 447 19.43 12.97 9.03
N SER A 448 18.47 12.40 8.29
CA SER A 448 18.43 10.93 8.05
C SER A 448 18.82 10.45 6.65
N LEU A 449 19.60 11.22 5.88
CA LEU A 449 20.10 10.78 4.56
C LEU A 449 21.61 10.53 4.48
N SER A 450 22.32 10.45 5.62
CA SER A 450 23.72 10.01 5.65
C SER A 450 23.81 8.49 5.88
N SER A 451 23.46 7.68 4.89
CA SER A 451 23.77 6.24 4.87
C SER A 451 23.74 5.72 3.43
N ASP A 452 24.80 5.99 2.66
CA ASP A 452 25.09 5.26 1.42
C ASP A 452 25.91 4.00 1.78
N GLU A 453 25.21 2.90 2.05
CA GLU A 453 25.78 1.55 1.96
C GLU A 453 25.58 1.03 0.52
N LYS A 454 26.66 0.49 -0.04
CA LYS A 454 26.76 -0.01 -1.42
C LYS A 454 25.66 -0.99 -1.79
N SER A 455 25.04 -0.81 -2.97
CA SER A 455 24.56 -1.93 -3.77
C SER A 455 24.40 -1.54 -5.25
N ASP A 456 24.82 -2.45 -6.12
CA ASP A 456 24.98 -2.33 -7.56
C ASP A 456 23.68 -1.97 -8.32
N GLY A 457 23.80 -1.18 -9.40
CA GLY A 457 22.67 -0.94 -10.31
C GLY A 457 22.89 0.13 -11.38
N GLU A 458 23.47 -0.29 -12.51
CA GLU A 458 23.33 0.24 -13.88
C GLU A 458 22.96 1.73 -14.06
N GLY A 459 23.96 2.54 -14.40
CA GLY A 459 23.82 3.95 -14.76
C GLY A 459 23.11 4.16 -16.11
N LYS A 460 22.04 4.95 -16.09
CA LYS A 460 21.41 5.53 -17.29
C LYS A 460 21.76 7.02 -17.37
N MET A 461 22.55 7.38 -18.38
CA MET A 461 22.94 8.76 -18.68
C MET A 461 22.07 9.29 -19.83
N ASP A 462 21.20 10.26 -19.54
CA ASP A 462 20.45 11.00 -20.56
C ASP A 462 21.25 12.26 -20.98
N ARG A 463 21.67 12.27 -22.25
CA ARG A 463 22.34 13.40 -22.95
C ARG A 463 21.28 14.42 -23.38
N MET A 464 21.42 15.68 -22.97
CA MET A 464 20.64 16.81 -23.49
C MET A 464 21.29 17.35 -24.78
N SER A 465 20.48 17.65 -25.79
CA SER A 465 20.87 18.32 -27.03
C SER A 465 20.67 19.83 -26.92
N SER A 466 21.69 20.60 -27.31
CA SER A 466 21.57 22.01 -27.66
C SER A 466 21.80 22.18 -29.17
N SER A 467 20.96 22.98 -29.80
CA SER A 467 20.95 23.33 -31.22
C SER A 467 21.79 24.57 -31.51
N SER A 468 22.60 24.57 -32.58
CA SER A 468 22.75 25.74 -33.49
C SER A 468 23.65 25.47 -34.72
N SER A 469 23.07 25.71 -35.90
CA SER A 469 23.58 26.28 -37.16
C SER A 469 24.87 25.78 -37.86
N SER A 470 24.64 25.17 -39.02
CA SER A 470 25.36 25.16 -40.32
C SER A 470 26.74 25.81 -40.48
N ILE A 471 27.68 25.07 -41.09
CA ILE A 471 28.44 25.39 -42.34
C ILE A 471 29.15 24.10 -42.79
N ALA A 472 29.20 23.87 -44.11
CA ALA A 472 29.83 22.72 -44.74
C ALA A 472 31.35 22.89 -44.88
N SER A 473 32.13 21.87 -44.52
CA SER A 473 33.37 21.50 -45.21
C SER A 473 33.86 20.13 -44.72
N SER A 474 34.17 19.28 -45.70
CA SER A 474 34.79 17.97 -45.64
C SER A 474 36.03 17.85 -44.75
N THR A 475 36.13 16.77 -43.97
CA THR A 475 37.27 15.81 -43.98
C THR A 475 37.01 14.68 -42.98
N ASP A 476 37.33 13.45 -43.41
CA ASP A 476 37.21 12.20 -42.67
C ASP A 476 38.03 12.21 -41.37
N THR A 477 37.39 11.79 -40.27
CA THR A 477 38.05 11.09 -39.16
C THR A 477 37.00 10.27 -38.43
N GLN A 478 37.24 8.95 -38.35
CA GLN A 478 36.35 7.96 -37.76
C GLN A 478 36.18 8.17 -36.25
N GLU A 479 34.93 8.34 -35.79
CA GLU A 479 34.55 8.17 -34.39
C GLU A 479 33.12 7.61 -34.24
N SER A 480 32.92 6.85 -33.16
CA SER A 480 31.76 6.04 -32.78
C SER A 480 30.38 6.72 -32.85
N ARG A 481 29.36 6.00 -33.37
CA ARG A 481 27.95 6.42 -33.27
C ARG A 481 27.06 5.25 -32.86
N ALA A 482 26.39 5.36 -31.72
CA ALA A 482 25.31 4.45 -31.33
C ALA A 482 24.20 4.48 -32.41
N PRO A 483 23.62 3.33 -32.80
CA PRO A 483 22.64 3.29 -33.87
C PRO A 483 21.35 4.00 -33.42
N GLY A 484 20.87 4.94 -34.25
CA GLY A 484 19.57 5.57 -34.07
C GLY A 484 18.42 4.55 -34.14
N PRO A 485 17.19 4.95 -33.74
CA PRO A 485 16.04 4.04 -33.76
C PRO A 485 15.79 3.53 -35.19
N ILE A 486 15.67 2.21 -35.33
CA ILE A 486 15.33 1.57 -36.61
C ILE A 486 13.88 1.91 -36.94
N LEU A 487 13.66 2.55 -38.09
CA LEU A 487 12.33 2.94 -38.60
C LEU A 487 12.06 2.24 -39.94
N THR A 488 10.79 1.97 -40.22
CA THR A 488 10.33 1.49 -41.54
C THR A 488 10.28 2.63 -42.56
N ALA A 489 10.04 2.30 -43.84
CA ALA A 489 9.86 3.29 -44.90
C ALA A 489 8.71 4.30 -44.61
N GLY A 490 7.77 3.94 -43.73
CA GLY A 490 6.69 4.81 -43.25
C GLY A 490 7.05 5.67 -42.03
N GLY A 491 8.32 5.69 -41.59
CA GLY A 491 8.77 6.44 -40.41
C GLY A 491 8.25 5.89 -39.08
N LYS A 492 7.62 4.72 -39.07
CA LYS A 492 7.10 4.05 -37.88
C LYS A 492 8.11 3.04 -37.34
N ASN A 493 7.95 2.66 -36.07
CA ASN A 493 8.72 1.57 -35.49
C ASN A 493 8.29 0.22 -36.12
N PRO A 494 9.21 -0.61 -36.64
CA PRO A 494 8.90 -1.88 -37.29
C PRO A 494 8.04 -2.84 -36.45
N VAL A 495 8.25 -2.87 -35.12
CA VAL A 495 7.44 -3.73 -34.23
C VAL A 495 5.98 -3.27 -34.19
N MET A 496 5.76 -1.95 -34.22
CA MET A 496 4.44 -1.36 -34.18
C MET A 496 3.69 -1.59 -35.50
N GLU A 497 4.37 -1.40 -36.63
CA GLU A 497 3.79 -1.61 -37.96
C GLU A 497 3.49 -3.10 -38.23
N LEU A 498 4.35 -4.02 -37.76
CA LEU A 498 4.07 -5.45 -37.87
C LEU A 498 2.88 -5.86 -37.02
N ASN A 499 2.74 -5.30 -35.81
CA ASN A 499 1.58 -5.55 -34.94
C ASN A 499 0.27 -4.93 -35.47
N GLU A 500 0.36 -3.82 -36.23
CA GLU A 500 -0.78 -3.27 -36.97
C GLU A 500 -1.27 -4.23 -38.08
N LYS A 501 -0.34 -4.95 -38.75
CA LYS A 501 -0.66 -5.93 -39.79
C LYS A 501 -1.15 -7.27 -39.22
N ARG A 502 -0.55 -7.75 -38.13
CA ARG A 502 -0.90 -9.00 -37.45
C ARG A 502 -0.84 -8.79 -35.94
N ARG A 503 -1.98 -8.85 -35.27
CA ARG A 503 -2.06 -8.68 -33.81
C ARG A 503 -1.66 -9.96 -33.09
N GLY A 504 -0.90 -9.84 -32.00
CA GLY A 504 -0.62 -10.96 -31.08
C GLY A 504 0.61 -11.81 -31.43
N LEU A 505 1.58 -11.27 -32.16
CA LEU A 505 2.83 -11.97 -32.50
C LEU A 505 3.73 -12.17 -31.27
N LYS A 506 4.33 -13.35 -31.15
CA LYS A 506 5.29 -13.70 -30.08
C LYS A 506 6.72 -13.53 -30.57
N TYR A 507 7.56 -12.92 -29.74
CA TYR A 507 8.99 -12.73 -30.01
C TYR A 507 9.80 -13.53 -28.99
N GLU A 508 10.64 -14.44 -29.47
CA GLU A 508 11.45 -15.32 -28.64
C GLU A 508 12.93 -14.96 -28.75
N LEU A 509 13.65 -15.00 -27.63
CA LEU A 509 15.09 -14.74 -27.58
C LEU A 509 15.82 -16.06 -27.78
N ILE A 510 16.59 -16.19 -28.86
CA ILE A 510 17.31 -17.42 -29.21
C ILE A 510 18.69 -17.44 -28.59
N SER A 511 19.42 -16.34 -28.70
CA SER A 511 20.79 -16.27 -28.16
C SER A 511 21.11 -14.89 -27.63
N GLU A 512 21.83 -14.89 -26.51
CA GLU A 512 22.48 -13.73 -25.91
C GLU A 512 23.97 -14.08 -25.84
N SER A 513 24.79 -13.35 -26.60
CA SER A 513 26.22 -13.66 -26.73
C SER A 513 27.03 -12.36 -26.74
N GLY A 514 28.04 -12.26 -25.88
CA GLY A 514 28.95 -11.11 -25.82
C GLY A 514 29.35 -10.71 -24.41
N SER A 515 30.44 -9.96 -24.29
CA SER A 515 30.90 -9.37 -23.03
C SER A 515 30.07 -8.13 -22.69
N SER A 516 30.22 -7.58 -21.47
CA SER A 516 29.41 -6.45 -20.98
C SER A 516 29.40 -5.19 -21.88
N TYR A 517 30.40 -5.02 -22.75
CA TYR A 517 30.53 -3.88 -23.66
C TYR A 517 30.15 -4.19 -25.12
N ASP A 518 29.87 -5.45 -25.49
CA ASP A 518 29.46 -5.85 -26.85
C ASP A 518 28.50 -7.05 -26.84
N LYS A 519 27.36 -6.87 -26.16
CA LYS A 519 26.31 -7.90 -26.10
C LYS A 519 25.51 -7.93 -27.40
N ARG A 520 25.41 -9.08 -28.04
CA ARG A 520 24.56 -9.34 -29.20
C ARG A 520 23.39 -10.23 -28.83
N PHE A 521 22.20 -9.81 -29.25
CA PHE A 521 20.94 -10.51 -29.02
C PHE A 521 20.36 -10.94 -30.36
N ILE A 522 19.95 -12.20 -30.46
CA ILE A 522 19.23 -12.73 -31.62
C ILE A 522 17.81 -13.05 -31.19
N ILE A 523 16.84 -12.39 -31.83
CA ILE A 523 15.42 -12.54 -31.53
C ILE A 523 14.69 -13.03 -32.77
N GLU A 524 13.77 -13.96 -32.55
CA GLU A 524 12.96 -14.60 -33.56
C GLU A 524 11.49 -14.24 -33.40
N VAL A 525 10.79 -14.10 -34.52
CA VAL A 525 9.35 -13.89 -34.59
C VAL A 525 8.76 -14.80 -35.66
N GLU A 526 7.72 -15.54 -35.32
CA GLU A 526 6.95 -16.35 -36.26
C GLU A 526 5.75 -15.54 -36.77
N VAL A 527 5.67 -15.33 -38.08
CA VAL A 527 4.57 -14.65 -38.76
C VAL A 527 4.11 -15.51 -39.93
N ASP A 528 2.83 -15.88 -39.96
CA ASP A 528 2.23 -16.68 -41.04
C ASP A 528 2.99 -17.99 -41.35
N LYS A 529 3.45 -18.70 -40.29
CA LYS A 529 4.27 -19.93 -40.35
C LYS A 529 5.67 -19.75 -40.96
N GLN A 530 6.13 -18.51 -41.10
CA GLN A 530 7.49 -18.17 -41.48
C GLN A 530 8.21 -17.54 -40.30
N VAL A 531 9.48 -17.88 -40.16
CA VAL A 531 10.27 -17.54 -38.99
C VAL A 531 11.33 -16.52 -39.39
N PHE A 532 11.32 -15.35 -38.73
CA PHE A 532 12.21 -14.24 -39.03
C PHE A 532 13.09 -13.91 -37.84
N ARG A 533 14.40 -13.77 -38.09
CA ARG A 533 15.41 -13.49 -37.06
C ARG A 533 15.99 -12.10 -37.22
N GLY A 534 16.18 -11.41 -36.10
CA GLY A 534 16.82 -10.11 -36.01
C GLY A 534 17.92 -10.08 -34.98
N MET A 535 19.06 -9.49 -35.35
CA MET A 535 20.20 -9.30 -34.47
C MET A 535 20.34 -7.83 -34.05
N GLY A 536 20.75 -7.57 -32.81
CA GLY A 536 21.08 -6.22 -32.37
C GLY A 536 21.86 -6.16 -31.04
N PRO A 537 22.42 -4.99 -30.70
CA PRO A 537 23.20 -4.77 -29.48
C PRO A 537 22.36 -4.78 -28.20
N ASN A 538 21.02 -4.70 -28.33
CA ASN A 538 20.07 -4.74 -27.22
C ASN A 538 18.81 -5.49 -27.67
N LYS A 539 18.10 -6.13 -26.74
CA LYS A 539 16.85 -6.87 -27.01
C LYS A 539 15.80 -6.04 -27.78
N LYS A 540 15.77 -4.71 -27.59
CA LYS A 540 14.85 -3.80 -28.31
C LYS A 540 15.22 -3.64 -29.80
N VAL A 541 16.52 -3.52 -30.10
CA VAL A 541 17.02 -3.37 -31.48
C VAL A 541 16.90 -4.70 -32.23
N ALA A 542 17.21 -5.81 -31.57
CA ALA A 542 17.03 -7.15 -32.13
C ALA A 542 15.54 -7.43 -32.47
N LYS A 543 14.60 -7.04 -31.59
CA LYS A 543 13.15 -7.11 -31.88
C LYS A 543 12.73 -6.26 -33.09
N ALA A 544 13.20 -5.02 -33.17
CA ALA A 544 12.89 -4.13 -34.29
C ALA A 544 13.48 -4.66 -35.60
N SER A 545 14.69 -5.22 -35.58
CA SER A 545 15.34 -5.86 -36.72
C SER A 545 14.57 -7.10 -37.19
N ALA A 546 14.12 -7.97 -36.28
CA ALA A 546 13.33 -9.15 -36.59
C ALA A 546 11.97 -8.77 -37.21
N ALA A 547 11.32 -7.76 -36.64
CA ALA A 547 10.05 -7.24 -37.15
C ALA A 547 10.19 -6.58 -38.53
N LEU A 548 11.29 -5.87 -38.78
CA LEU A 548 11.58 -5.25 -40.07
C LEU A 548 11.83 -6.31 -41.15
N ALA A 549 12.56 -7.39 -40.82
CA ALA A 549 12.77 -8.51 -41.73
C ALA A 549 11.44 -9.19 -42.12
N ALA A 550 10.55 -9.41 -41.15
CA ALA A 550 9.21 -9.95 -41.39
C ALA A 550 8.35 -9.00 -42.25
N LEU A 551 8.37 -7.70 -41.94
CA LEU A 551 7.65 -6.69 -42.72
C LEU A 551 8.11 -6.65 -44.18
N ASN A 552 9.42 -6.65 -44.38
CA ASN A 552 9.99 -6.59 -45.72
C ASN A 552 9.71 -7.86 -46.54
N SER A 553 9.72 -9.03 -45.90
CA SER A 553 9.47 -10.30 -46.60
C SER A 553 8.00 -10.53 -46.92
N LEU A 554 7.09 -10.13 -46.03
CA LEU A 554 5.67 -10.47 -46.15
C LEU A 554 4.79 -9.35 -46.72
N PHE A 555 5.23 -8.08 -46.65
CA PHE A 555 4.36 -6.92 -46.94
C PHE A 555 4.92 -5.91 -47.95
N SER A 556 6.14 -6.09 -48.51
CA SER A 556 6.74 -5.14 -49.49
C SER A 556 6.13 -5.15 -50.89
N GLY A 557 5.11 -5.96 -51.18
CA GLY A 557 4.53 -6.12 -52.51
C GLY A 557 3.18 -5.44 -52.69
N SER A 558 3.11 -4.10 -52.75
CA SER A 558 1.92 -3.40 -53.27
C SER A 558 2.15 -1.93 -53.68
N LYS A 559 3.05 -1.69 -54.65
CA LYS A 559 2.94 -0.55 -55.60
C LYS A 559 3.48 -1.00 -56.96
N THR A 560 2.59 -1.17 -57.94
CA THR A 560 2.86 -1.67 -59.30
C THR A 560 3.33 -0.56 -60.25
N ALA A 561 4.30 -0.85 -61.14
CA ALA A 561 4.30 -0.35 -62.52
C ALA A 561 5.29 -1.12 -63.41
N THR A 562 4.73 -1.86 -64.37
CA THR A 562 5.32 -2.30 -65.64
C THR A 562 6.10 -1.18 -66.35
N ILE A 563 7.25 -1.50 -66.95
CA ILE A 563 7.57 -1.31 -68.40
C ILE A 563 9.05 -1.65 -68.73
N LYS A 564 9.19 -2.43 -69.82
CA LYS A 564 10.33 -2.62 -70.75
C LYS A 564 11.46 -3.59 -70.42
N LYS A 565 11.30 -4.76 -71.06
CA LYS A 565 12.34 -5.62 -71.67
C LYS A 565 13.59 -4.86 -72.12
N LYS A 566 14.77 -5.38 -71.76
CA LYS A 566 15.92 -5.48 -72.67
C LYS A 566 16.72 -6.74 -72.32
N ARG A 567 16.68 -7.74 -73.22
CA ARG A 567 17.66 -8.84 -73.27
C ARG A 567 19.01 -8.28 -73.72
N PRO A 568 20.12 -8.92 -73.32
CA PRO A 568 21.19 -9.23 -74.26
C PRO A 568 21.15 -10.72 -74.61
N ASN A 569 21.40 -11.02 -75.88
CA ASN A 569 21.45 -12.35 -76.49
C ASN A 569 22.85 -12.99 -76.31
N PRO A 570 23.06 -14.27 -76.68
CA PRO A 570 24.08 -15.16 -76.14
C PRO A 570 25.41 -15.13 -76.92
N THR A 571 26.45 -15.69 -76.30
CA THR A 571 27.69 -16.11 -76.96
C THR A 571 27.50 -17.47 -77.61
N VAL A 572 27.71 -17.53 -78.93
CA VAL A 572 27.88 -18.74 -79.72
C VAL A 572 29.38 -19.04 -79.82
N SER A 573 29.78 -20.26 -79.48
CA SER A 573 31.01 -20.88 -80.00
C SER A 573 30.61 -21.72 -81.22
N PRO A 574 31.29 -21.59 -82.38
CA PRO A 574 31.04 -22.45 -83.51
C PRO A 574 31.79 -23.78 -83.37
N GLU A 575 31.14 -24.79 -83.92
CA GLU A 575 31.58 -26.14 -84.23
C GLU A 575 32.97 -26.14 -84.91
N HIS A 576 33.71 -27.24 -84.79
CA HIS A 576 33.90 -28.15 -85.93
C HIS A 576 34.44 -29.50 -85.45
N TRP A 577 33.92 -30.50 -86.14
CA TRP A 577 34.25 -31.91 -86.18
C TRP A 577 35.51 -32.05 -87.06
N ASP A 578 36.62 -32.31 -86.39
CA ASP A 578 37.75 -33.19 -86.72
C ASP A 578 39.04 -32.70 -86.03
#